data_AF-A0A7X8A5W9-F1
#
_entry.id   AF-A0A7X8A5W9-F1
#
_cell.length_a   1.000
_cell.length_b   1.000
_cell.length_c   1.000
_cell.angle_alpha   90.00
_cell.angle_beta   90.00
_cell.angle_gamma   90.00
#
_symmetry.space_group_name_H-M   'P 1'
#
loop_
_entity.id
_entity.type
_entity.pdbx_description
1 polymer ?
#
loop_
_entity_poly.entity_id
_entity_poly.type
_entity_poly.pdbx_seq_one_letter_code
_entity_poly.pdbx_strand_id
1 'polypeptide(L)'
;MKKLVLVAIALILFYSGIKAQNISNPFFDQVLFRGAFGTTNWTEGWANWDPQNTNYAPANKIIPGGDISQNQVWKNSPLLKKADFTDQDVNTAFFEKVDFIGAFGTTDWTEGWANWDPQNTTYGAPTVTVPGGDISANTTWTKNNVYLLDGWVYVIDGVTLTIEPGTVIRGSKANKGALIVEPGGKIIARGTKEQPIVFTSNEPAGSRSYGDWGGLVVCGRAKVNKANPQIEGGPRTVYGGNDDADSSGILSYIRIEFPGIAFQPDKEINGLTLGGVGSKTQIDHIQVSYCGDDSYEWFG
;
A
#
# COMPACT_ATOMS: atom_id res chain seq x y z
N MET A 1 -10.10 -23.67 17.78
CA MET A 1 -10.60 -22.97 16.58
C MET A 1 -11.32 -21.73 17.06
N LYS A 2 -10.74 -20.53 16.91
CA LYS A 2 -11.41 -19.28 17.30
C LYS A 2 -12.33 -18.88 16.13
N LYS A 3 -13.64 -18.86 16.36
CA LYS A 3 -14.67 -18.56 15.36
C LYS A 3 -14.88 -17.04 15.31
N LEU A 4 -15.08 -16.50 14.10
CA LEU A 4 -15.41 -15.08 13.88
C LEU A 4 -16.88 -14.80 14.25
N VAL A 5 -17.19 -13.57 14.68
CA VAL A 5 -18.55 -13.12 15.04
C VAL A 5 -18.97 -12.00 14.09
N LEU A 6 -20.17 -12.07 13.53
CA LEU A 6 -20.75 -11.01 12.68
C LEU A 6 -22.20 -10.72 13.09
N VAL A 7 -22.58 -9.44 13.09
CA VAL A 7 -23.93 -8.95 13.45
C VAL A 7 -24.63 -8.38 12.21
N ALA A 8 -25.93 -8.64 12.07
CA ALA A 8 -26.85 -7.92 11.18
C ALA A 8 -27.88 -7.16 12.01
N ILE A 9 -28.19 -5.92 11.63
CA ILE A 9 -29.44 -5.25 12.04
C ILE A 9 -30.06 -4.56 10.84
N ALA A 10 -31.28 -4.97 10.50
CA ALA A 10 -32.20 -4.15 9.74
C ALA A 10 -32.68 -3.00 10.63
N LEU A 11 -32.58 -1.78 10.10
CA LEU A 11 -33.35 -0.67 10.60
C LEU A 11 -34.84 -1.01 10.42
N ILE A 12 -35.64 -0.92 11.49
CA ILE A 12 -36.94 -0.21 11.55
C ILE A 12 -37.87 -0.84 12.62
N LEU A 13 -38.40 0.08 13.42
CA LEU A 13 -39.58 -0.03 14.27
C LEU A 13 -40.69 -0.92 13.65
N PHE A 14 -41.02 -2.01 14.35
CA PHE A 14 -42.15 -2.91 14.11
C PHE A 14 -42.15 -3.69 12.78
N TYR A 15 -42.57 -4.96 12.89
CA TYR A 15 -42.85 -5.96 11.85
C TYR A 15 -41.71 -6.88 11.35
N SER A 16 -41.89 -8.16 11.71
CA SER A 16 -41.57 -9.39 10.98
C SER A 16 -40.16 -9.61 10.41
N GLY A 17 -39.40 -10.46 11.14
CA GLY A 17 -38.59 -11.55 10.61
C GLY A 17 -37.61 -11.26 9.48
N ILE A 18 -36.33 -11.06 9.82
CA ILE A 18 -35.24 -11.10 8.84
C ILE A 18 -34.98 -12.56 8.44
N LYS A 19 -35.36 -12.92 7.21
CA LYS A 19 -34.83 -14.10 6.51
C LYS A 19 -33.63 -13.68 5.67
N ALA A 20 -32.42 -13.82 6.21
CA ALA A 20 -31.21 -13.89 5.41
C ALA A 20 -30.59 -15.28 5.64
N GLN A 21 -30.63 -16.15 4.62
CA GLN A 21 -30.29 -17.58 4.72
C GLN A 21 -28.86 -17.87 5.23
N ASN A 22 -27.95 -16.89 5.20
CA ASN A 22 -26.54 -17.07 5.54
C ASN A 22 -26.18 -16.73 7.00
N ILE A 23 -27.11 -16.20 7.81
CA ILE A 23 -26.83 -15.65 9.15
C ILE A 23 -27.25 -16.61 10.28
N SER A 24 -28.08 -17.60 9.98
CA SER A 24 -28.47 -18.69 10.89
C SER A 24 -27.51 -19.89 10.84
N ASN A 25 -26.32 -19.71 10.28
CA ASN A 25 -25.33 -20.78 10.19
C ASN A 25 -24.77 -21.09 11.59
N PRO A 26 -24.88 -22.33 12.10
CA PRO A 26 -24.37 -22.73 13.42
C PRO A 26 -22.84 -22.61 13.56
N PHE A 27 -22.15 -22.25 12.48
CA PHE A 27 -20.76 -21.82 12.50
C PHE A 27 -20.54 -20.55 13.34
N PHE A 28 -21.48 -19.59 13.33
CA PHE A 28 -21.36 -18.29 14.02
C PHE A 28 -22.08 -18.27 15.38
N ASP A 29 -21.45 -17.68 16.39
CA ASP A 29 -22.08 -17.42 17.69
C ASP A 29 -23.07 -16.25 17.57
N GLN A 30 -24.30 -16.46 18.03
CA GLN A 30 -25.35 -15.44 18.05
C GLN A 30 -25.28 -14.67 19.37
N VAL A 31 -24.96 -13.38 19.31
CA VAL A 31 -24.83 -12.51 20.50
C VAL A 31 -25.79 -11.32 20.45
N LEU A 32 -26.19 -10.81 21.62
CA LEU A 32 -27.15 -9.69 21.77
C LEU A 32 -26.49 -8.30 21.88
N PHE A 33 -25.16 -8.20 21.77
CA PHE A 33 -24.40 -6.95 21.91
C PHE A 33 -23.56 -6.66 20.65
N ARG A 34 -23.13 -5.40 20.48
CA ARG A 34 -22.33 -4.94 19.32
C ARG A 34 -20.84 -4.94 19.66
N GLY A 35 -20.02 -5.52 18.78
CA GLY A 35 -18.56 -5.39 18.76
C GLY A 35 -17.79 -6.12 19.87
N ALA A 36 -16.57 -5.63 20.12
CA ALA A 36 -15.66 -5.80 21.27
C ALA A 36 -16.10 -6.44 22.60
N PHE A 37 -17.33 -6.11 22.98
CA PHE A 37 -17.60 -5.84 24.38
C PHE A 37 -19.03 -6.28 24.70
N GLY A 38 -19.13 -7.45 25.34
CA GLY A 38 -20.31 -7.90 26.07
C GLY A 38 -20.02 -7.89 27.57
N THR A 39 -20.41 -8.93 28.30
CA THR A 39 -19.88 -9.19 29.66
C THR A 39 -18.43 -9.68 29.66
N THR A 40 -17.87 -9.94 28.47
CA THR A 40 -16.48 -10.36 28.26
C THR A 40 -15.85 -9.40 27.24
N ASN A 41 -14.66 -8.90 27.57
CA ASN A 41 -13.83 -8.15 26.63
C ASN A 41 -13.06 -9.14 25.75
N TRP A 42 -13.52 -9.39 24.53
CA TRP A 42 -12.85 -10.35 23.65
C TRP A 42 -11.56 -9.82 23.04
N THR A 43 -11.21 -8.55 23.25
CA THR A 43 -9.92 -7.98 22.82
C THR A 43 -8.84 -8.04 23.88
N GLU A 44 -9.22 -8.38 25.10
CA GLU A 44 -8.29 -8.49 26.23
C GLU A 44 -7.17 -9.48 25.91
N GLY A 45 -5.92 -9.03 26.09
CA GLY A 45 -4.73 -9.84 25.90
C GLY A 45 -4.23 -10.00 24.47
N TRP A 46 -4.87 -9.40 23.45
CA TRP A 46 -4.31 -9.44 22.08
C TRP A 46 -4.53 -8.21 21.22
N ALA A 47 -5.51 -7.35 21.49
CA ALA A 47 -5.62 -6.06 20.80
C ALA A 47 -4.97 -4.95 21.63
N ASN A 48 -4.16 -4.12 20.98
CA ASN A 48 -3.66 -2.89 21.56
C ASN A 48 -4.46 -1.70 21.02
N TRP A 49 -5.30 -1.12 21.87
CA TRP A 49 -6.16 0.02 21.53
C TRP A 49 -5.47 1.38 21.65
N ASP A 50 -4.26 1.41 22.21
CA ASP A 50 -3.43 2.61 22.27
C ASP A 50 -2.01 2.31 21.75
N PRO A 51 -1.88 1.92 20.47
CA PRO A 51 -0.60 1.52 19.92
C PRO A 51 0.39 2.68 19.82
N GLN A 52 -0.06 3.94 19.86
CA GLN A 52 0.83 5.09 19.79
C GLN A 52 1.54 5.37 21.12
N ASN A 53 0.85 5.20 22.26
CA ASN A 53 1.44 5.45 23.57
C ASN A 53 1.90 4.17 24.29
N THR A 54 1.61 2.99 23.73
CA THR A 54 2.06 1.74 24.31
C THR A 54 3.58 1.65 24.25
N ASN A 55 4.18 1.51 25.43
CA ASN A 55 5.58 1.18 25.54
C ASN A 55 5.80 -0.30 25.20
N TYR A 56 6.13 -0.59 23.95
CA TYR A 56 6.43 -1.95 23.49
C TYR A 56 7.79 -2.49 23.97
N ALA A 57 8.53 -1.77 24.82
CA ALA A 57 9.76 -2.28 25.41
C ALA A 57 9.45 -3.25 26.56
N PRO A 58 9.79 -4.54 26.39
CA PRO A 58 11.05 -4.97 26.98
C PRO A 58 11.94 -5.65 25.93
N ALA A 59 13.11 -5.05 25.74
CA ALA A 59 14.08 -5.25 24.67
C ALA A 59 13.60 -4.76 23.31
N ASN A 60 14.31 -3.76 22.77
CA ASN A 60 14.50 -3.65 21.34
C ASN A 60 15.05 -5.01 20.86
N LYS A 61 14.16 -5.95 20.57
CA LYS A 61 14.51 -7.11 19.77
C LYS A 61 14.66 -6.56 18.37
N ILE A 62 15.84 -6.01 18.11
CA ILE A 62 16.36 -5.89 16.75
C ILE A 62 16.13 -7.27 16.16
N ILE A 63 15.29 -7.35 15.14
CA ILE A 63 15.25 -8.53 14.29
C ILE A 63 16.57 -8.43 13.53
N PRO A 64 17.61 -9.24 13.84
CA PRO A 64 18.73 -9.30 12.94
C PRO A 64 18.14 -9.79 11.62
N GLY A 65 18.27 -8.98 10.58
CA GLY A 65 17.78 -9.41 9.28
C GLY A 65 18.57 -10.63 8.78
N GLY A 66 18.10 -11.20 7.68
CA GLY A 66 18.72 -12.37 7.06
C GLY A 66 18.05 -13.67 7.46
N ASP A 67 18.84 -14.72 7.66
CA ASP A 67 18.34 -16.03 8.10
C ASP A 67 17.87 -15.96 9.56
N ILE A 68 16.56 -15.96 9.75
CA ILE A 68 15.90 -15.93 11.04
C ILE A 68 15.54 -17.33 11.55
N SER A 69 15.94 -18.41 10.86
CA SER A 69 15.65 -19.80 11.26
C SER A 69 16.22 -20.16 12.64
N GLN A 70 17.32 -19.51 13.04
CA GLN A 70 17.96 -19.70 14.34
C GLN A 70 17.38 -18.79 15.44
N ASN A 71 16.50 -17.85 15.09
CA ASN A 71 15.91 -16.92 16.05
C ASN A 71 14.85 -17.64 16.90
N GLN A 72 15.15 -17.85 18.18
CA GLN A 72 14.30 -18.60 19.11
C GLN A 72 12.92 -17.96 19.36
N VAL A 73 12.77 -16.66 19.08
CA VAL A 73 11.50 -15.94 19.20
C VAL A 73 10.57 -16.31 18.03
N TRP A 74 11.13 -16.41 16.82
CA TRP A 74 10.36 -16.66 15.59
C TRP A 74 10.15 -18.14 15.30
N LYS A 75 11.04 -19.02 15.76
CA LYS A 75 10.83 -20.49 15.70
C LYS A 75 9.50 -20.92 16.34
N ASN A 76 9.00 -20.12 17.29
CA ASN A 76 7.71 -20.33 17.97
C ASN A 76 6.64 -19.33 17.53
N SER A 77 6.83 -18.63 16.41
CA SER A 77 5.83 -17.69 15.89
C SER A 77 4.50 -18.43 15.70
N PRO A 78 3.38 -17.91 16.23
CA PRO A 78 2.08 -18.54 16.08
C PRO A 78 1.58 -18.57 14.63
N LEU A 79 2.24 -17.83 13.72
CA LEU A 79 1.89 -17.71 12.30
C LEU A 79 2.67 -18.67 11.39
N LEU A 80 3.69 -19.37 11.89
CA LEU A 80 4.37 -20.41 11.10
C LEU A 80 3.42 -21.56 10.81
N LYS A 81 3.46 -22.07 9.58
CA LYS A 81 2.60 -23.14 9.04
C LYS A 81 1.10 -22.82 9.10
N LYS A 82 0.76 -21.53 9.14
CA LYS A 82 -0.63 -21.05 9.17
C LYS A 82 -1.13 -20.54 7.84
N ALA A 83 -0.26 -20.38 6.84
CA ALA A 83 -0.70 -20.03 5.49
C ALA A 83 -1.69 -21.08 4.98
N ASP A 84 -2.80 -20.62 4.41
CA ASP A 84 -3.88 -21.47 3.92
C ASP A 84 -4.16 -21.12 2.46
N PHE A 85 -3.96 -22.10 1.59
CA PHE A 85 -4.22 -22.02 0.14
C PHE A 85 -5.28 -23.04 -0.28
N THR A 86 -6.23 -23.37 0.61
CA THR A 86 -7.29 -24.32 0.29
C THR A 86 -8.40 -23.72 -0.56
N ASP A 87 -8.60 -22.40 -0.48
CA ASP A 87 -9.57 -21.67 -1.30
C ASP A 87 -9.17 -21.70 -2.78
N GLN A 88 -10.13 -21.99 -3.66
CA GLN A 88 -9.91 -22.17 -5.10
C GLN A 88 -9.31 -20.93 -5.78
N ASP A 89 -9.58 -19.73 -5.27
CA ASP A 89 -9.14 -18.47 -5.88
C ASP A 89 -7.63 -18.26 -5.68
N VAL A 90 -7.06 -18.81 -4.59
CA VAL A 90 -5.62 -18.76 -4.29
C VAL A 90 -4.91 -20.11 -4.49
N ASN A 91 -5.66 -21.20 -4.66
CA ASN A 91 -5.15 -22.54 -4.95
C ASN A 91 -4.90 -22.76 -6.45
N THR A 92 -4.31 -21.78 -7.11
CA THR A 92 -4.00 -21.83 -8.55
C THR A 92 -2.50 -21.95 -8.75
N ALA A 93 -2.05 -22.26 -9.97
CA ALA A 93 -0.63 -22.26 -10.32
C ALA A 93 -0.04 -20.83 -10.41
N PHE A 94 -0.89 -19.81 -10.31
CA PHE A 94 -0.48 -18.40 -10.34
C PHE A 94 0.21 -17.98 -9.04
N PHE A 95 -0.26 -18.48 -7.89
CA PHE A 95 0.32 -18.15 -6.59
C PHE A 95 1.39 -19.15 -6.18
N GLU A 96 2.53 -18.63 -5.72
CA GLU A 96 3.49 -19.43 -4.98
C GLU A 96 2.91 -19.77 -3.60
N LYS A 97 2.93 -21.05 -3.25
CA LYS A 97 2.42 -21.54 -1.96
C LYS A 97 3.55 -21.58 -0.95
N VAL A 98 3.46 -20.70 0.04
CA VAL A 98 4.39 -20.64 1.19
C VAL A 98 3.74 -21.20 2.44
N ASP A 99 4.52 -21.54 3.46
CA ASP A 99 3.99 -22.03 4.75
C ASP A 99 3.96 -20.94 5.84
N PHE A 100 4.19 -19.68 5.50
CA PHE A 100 4.23 -18.56 6.44
C PHE A 100 3.23 -17.45 6.05
N ILE A 101 2.76 -16.70 7.04
CA ILE A 101 1.92 -15.51 6.83
C ILE A 101 2.78 -14.26 7.03
N GLY A 102 2.72 -13.34 6.07
CA GLY A 102 3.40 -12.05 6.14
C GLY A 102 4.82 -12.08 5.57
N ALA A 103 5.65 -11.14 6.02
CA ALA A 103 6.93 -10.87 5.37
C ALA A 103 8.10 -11.77 5.80
N PHE A 104 7.82 -12.85 6.52
CA PHE A 104 8.84 -13.61 7.25
C PHE A 104 8.58 -15.11 7.19
N GLY A 105 9.48 -15.84 6.54
CA GLY A 105 9.57 -17.30 6.57
C GLY A 105 10.76 -17.74 7.43
N THR A 106 11.70 -18.49 6.85
CA THR A 106 13.05 -18.65 7.42
C THR A 106 13.93 -17.42 7.21
N THR A 107 13.50 -16.48 6.37
CA THR A 107 14.25 -15.28 6.00
C THR A 107 13.34 -14.06 6.12
N ASP A 108 13.91 -12.96 6.60
CA ASP A 108 13.30 -11.63 6.51
C ASP A 108 13.62 -11.01 5.15
N TRP A 109 12.66 -11.04 4.23
CA TRP A 109 12.87 -10.46 2.90
C TRP A 109 12.74 -8.93 2.90
N THR A 110 12.33 -8.30 4.00
CA THR A 110 12.26 -6.84 4.16
C THR A 110 13.61 -6.23 4.53
N GLU A 111 14.54 -7.04 5.02
CA GLU A 111 15.87 -6.61 5.45
C GLU A 111 16.57 -5.80 4.34
N GLY A 112 17.26 -4.73 4.75
CA GLY A 112 18.14 -3.94 3.88
C GLY A 112 17.40 -2.89 3.06
N TRP A 113 16.19 -3.19 2.59
CA TRP A 113 15.47 -2.31 1.67
C TRP A 113 14.19 -1.72 2.24
N ALA A 114 13.55 -2.28 3.27
CA ALA A 114 12.44 -1.61 3.95
C ALA A 114 12.93 -0.58 4.98
N ASN A 115 12.08 0.39 5.32
CA ASN A 115 12.30 1.35 6.39
C ASN A 115 11.17 1.29 7.41
N TRP A 116 11.51 0.98 8.66
CA TRP A 116 10.54 0.86 9.75
C TRP A 116 10.47 2.11 10.64
N ASP A 117 11.35 3.10 10.42
CA ASP A 117 11.30 4.42 11.06
C ASP A 117 11.52 5.54 10.03
N PRO A 118 10.63 5.67 9.04
CA PRO A 118 10.70 6.76 8.08
C PRO A 118 10.34 8.11 8.72
N GLN A 119 9.79 8.16 9.94
CA GLN A 119 9.56 9.41 10.66
C GLN A 119 10.88 10.12 10.98
N ASN A 120 11.87 9.37 11.47
CA ASN A 120 13.16 9.94 11.88
C ASN A 120 14.26 9.84 10.80
N THR A 121 14.00 9.15 9.69
CA THR A 121 14.98 9.00 8.61
C THR A 121 15.27 10.34 7.92
N THR A 122 16.54 10.71 7.79
CA THR A 122 16.95 11.92 7.07
C THR A 122 17.21 11.60 5.60
N TYR A 123 16.51 12.32 4.72
CA TYR A 123 16.75 12.32 3.29
C TYR A 123 17.32 13.68 2.86
N GLY A 124 18.00 13.73 1.72
CA GLY A 124 18.54 14.98 1.19
C GLY A 124 17.46 16.05 0.97
N ALA A 125 17.85 17.32 1.06
CA ALA A 125 16.98 18.42 0.63
C ALA A 125 16.76 18.36 -0.89
N PRO A 126 15.60 18.79 -1.41
CA PRO A 126 15.36 18.87 -2.85
C PRO A 126 16.46 19.66 -3.58
N THR A 127 16.97 19.07 -4.66
CA THR A 127 17.91 19.73 -5.59
C THR A 127 17.26 20.06 -6.93
N VAL A 128 16.14 19.41 -7.25
CA VAL A 128 15.35 19.63 -8.47
C VAL A 128 13.88 19.77 -8.10
N THR A 129 13.27 20.88 -8.47
CA THR A 129 11.81 21.06 -8.39
C THR A 129 11.17 20.60 -9.70
N VAL A 130 10.23 19.67 -9.62
CA VAL A 130 9.39 19.21 -10.72
C VAL A 130 8.02 19.88 -10.56
N PRO A 131 7.71 20.93 -11.33
CA PRO A 131 6.42 21.59 -11.23
C PRO A 131 5.31 20.64 -11.68
N GLY A 132 4.09 20.87 -11.17
CA GLY A 132 2.91 20.19 -11.68
C GLY A 132 2.72 20.43 -13.20
N GLY A 133 2.24 19.41 -13.90
CA GLY A 133 2.08 19.39 -15.35
C GLY A 133 2.58 18.10 -15.98
N ASP A 134 2.77 18.14 -17.30
CA ASP A 134 3.09 16.96 -18.10
C ASP A 134 4.62 16.78 -18.22
N ILE A 135 5.09 15.57 -17.97
CA ILE A 135 6.35 15.05 -18.51
C ILE A 135 6.05 14.59 -19.93
N SER A 136 6.37 15.44 -20.91
CA SER A 136 6.03 15.24 -22.33
C SER A 136 7.15 14.63 -23.17
N ALA A 137 8.29 14.31 -22.56
CA ALA A 137 9.41 13.64 -23.21
C ALA A 137 10.08 12.64 -22.25
N ASN A 138 10.67 11.60 -22.83
CA ASN A 138 11.39 10.58 -22.07
C ASN A 138 12.43 11.25 -21.16
N THR A 139 12.33 10.98 -19.87
CA THR A 139 13.12 11.65 -18.83
C THR A 139 13.71 10.61 -17.91
N THR A 140 14.94 10.87 -17.43
CA THR A 140 15.59 10.04 -16.41
C THR A 140 15.85 10.87 -15.16
N TRP A 141 15.38 10.37 -14.01
CA TRP A 141 15.70 10.89 -12.70
C TRP A 141 16.83 10.09 -12.08
N THR A 142 17.84 10.79 -11.56
CA THR A 142 19.10 10.19 -11.15
C THR A 142 19.30 10.30 -9.65
N LYS A 143 20.04 9.36 -9.06
CA LYS A 143 20.30 9.34 -7.61
C LYS A 143 21.16 10.50 -7.10
N ASN A 144 21.77 11.25 -8.01
CA ASN A 144 22.55 12.45 -7.69
C ASN A 144 21.66 13.64 -7.31
N ASN A 145 20.34 13.52 -7.51
CA ASN A 145 19.37 14.53 -7.19
C ASN A 145 18.35 14.03 -6.18
N VAL A 146 17.73 15.00 -5.49
CA VAL A 146 16.48 14.80 -4.78
C VAL A 146 15.41 15.61 -5.51
N TYR A 147 14.39 14.92 -6.00
CA TYR A 147 13.31 15.54 -6.78
C TYR A 147 12.17 15.96 -5.87
N LEU A 148 11.61 17.14 -6.05
CA LEU A 148 10.40 17.60 -5.37
C LEU A 148 9.24 17.66 -6.37
N LEU A 149 8.20 16.86 -6.15
CA LEU A 149 6.93 16.94 -6.86
C LEU A 149 6.15 18.14 -6.30
N ASP A 150 6.18 19.26 -7.02
CA ASP A 150 5.53 20.50 -6.61
C ASP A 150 4.19 20.69 -7.34
N GLY A 151 3.30 19.72 -7.11
CA GLY A 151 2.03 19.59 -7.81
C GLY A 151 1.86 18.21 -8.44
N TRP A 152 0.84 18.09 -9.28
CA TRP A 152 0.51 16.83 -9.95
C TRP A 152 1.35 16.69 -11.21
N VAL A 153 2.21 15.67 -11.23
CA VAL A 153 3.16 15.41 -12.33
C VAL A 153 2.65 14.21 -13.12
N TYR A 154 2.39 14.42 -14.41
CA TYR A 154 1.79 13.42 -15.30
C TYR A 154 2.81 12.86 -16.28
N VAL A 155 3.04 11.55 -16.27
CA VAL A 155 3.75 10.84 -17.34
C VAL A 155 2.72 10.45 -18.39
N ILE A 156 2.70 11.18 -19.50
CA ILE A 156 1.66 11.07 -20.53
C ILE A 156 1.91 9.90 -21.50
N ASP A 157 0.92 9.63 -22.36
CA ASP A 157 1.00 8.58 -23.38
C ASP A 157 2.26 8.67 -24.25
N GLY A 158 2.92 7.53 -24.46
CA GLY A 158 4.13 7.40 -25.26
C GLY A 158 5.42 7.84 -24.54
N VAL A 159 5.31 8.38 -23.32
CA VAL A 159 6.45 8.86 -22.54
C VAL A 159 6.87 7.83 -21.48
N THR A 160 8.18 7.67 -21.32
CA THR A 160 8.77 6.87 -20.25
C THR A 160 9.54 7.75 -19.27
N LEU A 161 9.16 7.70 -17.99
CA LEU A 161 9.96 8.19 -16.87
C LEU A 161 10.81 7.03 -16.33
N THR A 162 12.13 7.17 -16.39
CA THR A 162 13.07 6.23 -15.76
C THR A 162 13.60 6.83 -14.47
N ILE A 163 13.63 6.05 -13.38
CA ILE A 163 14.15 6.47 -12.08
C ILE A 163 15.27 5.51 -11.69
N GLU A 164 16.47 6.05 -11.49
CA GLU A 164 17.64 5.26 -11.10
C GLU A 164 17.52 4.72 -9.65
N PRO A 165 18.13 3.56 -9.35
CA PRO A 165 18.21 3.04 -7.98
C PRO A 165 18.78 4.07 -7.00
N GLY A 166 18.21 4.15 -5.80
CA GLY A 166 18.64 5.07 -4.74
C GLY A 166 18.16 6.52 -4.91
N THR A 167 17.36 6.83 -5.93
CA THR A 167 16.78 8.16 -6.11
C THR A 167 15.75 8.47 -5.01
N VAL A 168 15.78 9.69 -4.49
CA VAL A 168 14.78 10.20 -3.55
C VAL A 168 13.87 11.20 -4.27
N ILE A 169 12.57 11.01 -4.09
CA ILE A 169 11.49 11.84 -4.60
C ILE A 169 10.67 12.29 -3.39
N ARG A 170 10.42 13.59 -3.27
CA ARG A 170 9.68 14.21 -2.18
C ARG A 170 8.38 14.81 -2.72
N GLY A 171 7.27 14.63 -2.01
CA GLY A 171 5.99 15.21 -2.36
C GLY A 171 5.72 16.51 -1.59
N SER A 172 5.33 17.57 -2.30
CA SER A 172 4.93 18.85 -1.70
C SER A 172 3.56 18.72 -1.00
N LYS A 173 3.50 18.99 0.30
CA LYS A 173 2.22 19.04 1.04
C LYS A 173 1.32 20.17 0.61
N ALA A 174 1.91 21.37 0.48
CA ALA A 174 1.20 22.58 0.09
C ALA A 174 0.51 22.43 -1.27
N ASN A 175 1.19 21.78 -2.21
CA ASN A 175 0.71 21.63 -3.59
C ASN A 175 0.17 20.23 -3.90
N LYS A 176 -0.08 19.40 -2.88
CA LYS A 176 -0.58 18.02 -3.02
C LYS A 176 0.22 17.21 -4.04
N GLY A 177 1.55 17.28 -3.97
CA GLY A 177 2.48 16.69 -4.91
C GLY A 177 2.17 15.22 -5.16
N ALA A 178 2.06 14.80 -6.42
CA ALA A 178 1.70 13.44 -6.81
C ALA A 178 2.39 13.07 -8.12
N LEU A 179 2.75 11.80 -8.28
CA LEU A 179 3.24 11.27 -9.55
C LEU A 179 2.17 10.36 -10.16
N ILE A 180 1.70 10.73 -11.34
CA ILE A 180 0.63 10.02 -12.05
C ILE A 180 1.16 9.53 -13.40
N VAL A 181 1.09 8.22 -13.63
CA VAL A 181 1.39 7.61 -14.94
C VAL A 181 0.06 7.35 -15.63
N GLU A 182 -0.20 8.06 -16.73
CA GLU A 182 -1.44 7.93 -17.50
C GLU A 182 -1.38 6.70 -18.43
N PRO A 183 -2.53 6.15 -18.89
CA PRO A 183 -2.52 5.00 -19.80
C PRO A 183 -1.63 5.24 -21.04
N GLY A 184 -0.67 4.33 -21.25
CA GLY A 184 0.32 4.44 -22.32
C GLY A 184 1.62 5.16 -21.95
N GLY A 185 1.62 5.93 -20.86
CA GLY A 185 2.82 6.35 -20.16
C GLY A 185 3.46 5.18 -19.43
N LYS A 186 4.76 5.29 -19.12
CA LYS A 186 5.52 4.25 -18.42
C LYS A 186 6.40 4.81 -17.33
N ILE A 187 6.48 4.07 -16.22
CA ILE A 187 7.47 4.29 -15.16
C ILE A 187 8.43 3.10 -15.09
N ILE A 188 9.72 3.36 -15.16
CA ILE A 188 10.77 2.36 -14.96
C ILE A 188 11.54 2.75 -13.69
N ALA A 189 11.07 2.26 -12.55
CA ALA A 189 11.64 2.49 -11.23
C ALA A 189 12.09 1.15 -10.63
N ARG A 190 13.33 0.74 -10.95
CA ARG A 190 13.94 -0.49 -10.44
C ARG A 190 14.99 -0.13 -9.40
N GLY A 191 14.57 0.02 -8.16
CA GLY A 191 15.49 0.05 -7.03
C GLY A 191 16.20 -1.29 -6.86
N THR A 192 17.05 -1.37 -5.84
CA THR A 192 17.70 -2.61 -5.41
C THR A 192 17.59 -2.74 -3.90
N LYS A 193 17.93 -3.92 -3.35
CA LYS A 193 17.96 -4.13 -1.91
C LYS A 193 18.85 -3.09 -1.20
N GLU A 194 19.99 -2.76 -1.81
CA GLU A 194 20.99 -1.82 -1.28
C GLU A 194 20.67 -0.36 -1.62
N GLN A 195 19.94 -0.11 -2.70
CA GLN A 195 19.59 1.22 -3.19
C GLN A 195 18.10 1.30 -3.55
N PRO A 196 17.20 1.23 -2.55
CA PRO A 196 15.78 1.38 -2.78
C PRO A 196 15.48 2.80 -3.30
N ILE A 197 14.47 2.92 -4.16
CA ILE A 197 13.93 4.22 -4.57
C ILE A 197 12.96 4.67 -3.48
N VAL A 198 13.01 5.95 -3.09
CA VAL A 198 12.20 6.48 -2.00
C VAL A 198 11.31 7.60 -2.50
N PHE A 199 10.00 7.43 -2.35
CA PHE A 199 9.01 8.50 -2.42
C PHE A 199 8.57 8.85 -1.00
N THR A 200 8.69 10.11 -0.58
CA THR A 200 8.47 10.51 0.82
C THR A 200 7.95 11.95 0.96
N SER A 201 7.60 12.35 2.19
CA SER A 201 7.15 13.70 2.51
C SER A 201 8.25 14.77 2.32
N ASN A 202 7.87 15.97 1.89
CA ASN A 202 8.75 17.13 1.90
C ASN A 202 8.93 17.77 3.29
N GLU A 203 8.19 17.33 4.31
CA GLU A 203 8.37 17.80 5.68
C GLU A 203 9.69 17.30 6.30
N PRO A 204 10.29 18.06 7.24
CA PRO A 204 11.51 17.65 7.96
C PRO A 204 11.34 16.31 8.68
N ALA A 205 12.44 15.57 8.84
CA ALA A 205 12.46 14.38 9.70
C ALA A 205 11.99 14.75 11.12
N GLY A 206 11.15 13.91 11.71
CA GLY A 206 10.49 14.16 12.99
C GLY A 206 9.17 14.92 12.89
N SER A 207 8.90 15.62 11.77
CA SER A 207 7.70 16.46 11.59
C SER A 207 6.73 15.96 10.51
N ARG A 208 6.99 14.78 9.93
CA ARG A 208 6.13 14.18 8.89
C ARG A 208 4.83 13.65 9.50
N SER A 209 3.79 13.60 8.69
CA SER A 209 2.48 13.06 9.04
C SER A 209 1.93 12.23 7.89
N TYR A 210 1.02 11.31 8.19
CA TYR A 210 0.26 10.63 7.14
C TYR A 210 -0.47 11.66 6.25
N GLY A 211 -0.60 11.35 4.96
CA GLY A 211 -1.25 12.25 4.01
C GLY A 211 -0.48 13.55 3.75
N ASP A 212 0.85 13.54 3.88
CA ASP A 212 1.68 14.72 3.60
C ASP A 212 1.81 15.01 2.11
N TRP A 213 1.52 14.04 1.22
CA TRP A 213 1.55 14.22 -0.22
C TRP A 213 0.62 13.21 -0.91
N GLY A 214 0.47 13.34 -2.23
CA GLY A 214 -0.41 12.53 -3.05
C GLY A 214 -0.11 11.05 -2.96
N GLY A 215 0.99 10.63 -3.56
CA GLY A 215 1.29 9.21 -3.74
C GLY A 215 1.68 8.93 -5.19
N LEU A 216 1.71 7.64 -5.51
CA LEU A 216 2.03 7.13 -6.84
C LEU A 216 0.79 6.50 -7.46
N VAL A 217 0.33 7.09 -8.56
CA VAL A 217 -0.80 6.57 -9.35
C VAL A 217 -0.26 5.99 -10.65
N VAL A 218 -0.57 4.75 -10.96
CA VAL A 218 -0.17 4.09 -12.20
C VAL A 218 -1.40 3.53 -12.89
N CYS A 219 -1.72 4.09 -14.05
CA CYS A 219 -2.86 3.71 -14.87
C CYS A 219 -2.39 2.99 -16.15
N GLY A 220 -3.10 1.94 -16.53
CA GLY A 220 -2.84 1.16 -17.74
C GLY A 220 -4.05 1.07 -18.66
N ARG A 221 -3.91 0.19 -19.67
CA ARG A 221 -4.89 -0.03 -20.75
C ARG A 221 -5.60 -1.38 -20.67
N ALA A 222 -5.53 -2.09 -19.54
CA ALA A 222 -6.25 -3.34 -19.35
C ALA A 222 -7.77 -3.12 -19.39
N LYS A 223 -8.53 -4.17 -19.73
CA LYS A 223 -10.00 -4.08 -19.69
C LYS A 223 -10.49 -3.84 -18.27
N VAL A 224 -11.50 -3.00 -18.16
CA VAL A 224 -12.18 -2.65 -16.91
C VAL A 224 -13.70 -2.73 -17.10
N ASN A 225 -14.45 -2.92 -16.03
CA ASN A 225 -15.91 -3.14 -16.08
C ASN A 225 -16.74 -1.84 -16.19
N LYS A 226 -16.11 -0.67 -16.24
CA LYS A 226 -16.75 0.65 -16.39
C LYS A 226 -16.24 1.35 -17.64
N ALA A 227 -17.10 2.13 -18.29
CA ALA A 227 -16.68 2.99 -19.40
C ALA A 227 -16.03 4.27 -18.84
N ASN A 228 -14.81 4.58 -19.31
CA ASN A 228 -14.05 5.79 -18.94
C ASN A 228 -13.99 6.07 -17.43
N PRO A 229 -13.59 5.11 -16.58
CA PRO A 229 -13.49 5.36 -15.16
C PRO A 229 -12.33 6.34 -14.87
N GLN A 230 -12.64 7.41 -14.15
CA GLN A 230 -11.65 8.35 -13.65
C GLN A 230 -11.10 7.87 -12.31
N ILE A 231 -9.81 8.09 -12.07
CA ILE A 231 -9.19 7.78 -10.79
C ILE A 231 -9.75 8.68 -9.67
N GLU A 232 -9.86 8.11 -8.47
CA GLU A 232 -10.24 8.87 -7.27
C GLU A 232 -9.15 9.88 -6.87
N GLY A 233 -9.50 10.85 -6.02
CA GLY A 233 -8.56 11.86 -5.52
C GLY A 233 -8.38 13.06 -6.44
N GLY A 234 -9.14 13.13 -7.55
CA GLY A 234 -9.18 14.28 -8.44
C GLY A 234 -8.22 14.33 -9.64
N PRO A 235 -7.19 13.48 -9.84
CA PRO A 235 -6.42 13.49 -11.08
C PRO A 235 -7.33 13.38 -12.31
N ARG A 236 -6.91 14.02 -13.41
CA ARG A 236 -7.66 14.01 -14.67
C ARG A 236 -7.73 12.63 -15.34
N THR A 237 -6.93 11.70 -14.84
CA THR A 237 -6.61 10.45 -15.52
C THR A 237 -7.81 9.51 -15.54
N VAL A 238 -8.20 9.15 -16.76
CA VAL A 238 -9.14 8.07 -17.06
C VAL A 238 -8.32 6.82 -17.36
N TYR A 239 -8.64 5.70 -16.73
CA TYR A 239 -7.88 4.44 -16.87
C TYR A 239 -8.67 3.36 -17.61
N GLY A 240 -7.96 2.30 -17.99
CA GLY A 240 -8.52 1.15 -18.70
C GLY A 240 -8.44 1.28 -20.22
N GLY A 241 -8.80 0.19 -20.90
CA GLY A 241 -8.71 0.07 -22.34
C GLY A 241 -9.10 -1.33 -22.82
N ASN A 242 -8.42 -1.83 -23.84
CA ASN A 242 -8.70 -3.13 -24.45
C ASN A 242 -7.46 -4.06 -24.49
N ASP A 243 -6.38 -3.71 -23.79
CA ASP A 243 -5.10 -4.41 -23.82
C ASP A 243 -4.72 -4.98 -22.45
N ASP A 244 -5.18 -6.19 -22.15
CA ASP A 244 -4.83 -6.91 -20.92
C ASP A 244 -3.32 -7.25 -20.85
N ALA A 245 -2.61 -7.16 -21.97
CA ALA A 245 -1.19 -7.41 -22.09
C ALA A 245 -0.35 -6.12 -22.06
N ASP A 246 -0.98 -4.98 -21.71
CA ASP A 246 -0.31 -3.69 -21.51
C ASP A 246 0.76 -3.77 -20.40
N SER A 247 1.72 -2.85 -20.45
CA SER A 247 2.74 -2.66 -19.43
C SER A 247 2.87 -1.18 -19.11
N SER A 248 2.42 -0.79 -17.92
CA SER A 248 2.63 0.55 -17.35
C SER A 248 4.06 0.74 -16.81
N GLY A 249 4.90 -0.30 -16.93
CA GLY A 249 6.31 -0.28 -16.55
C GLY A 249 6.63 -1.22 -15.40
N ILE A 250 7.62 -0.82 -14.58
CA ILE A 250 8.24 -1.67 -13.56
C ILE A 250 8.48 -0.86 -12.29
N LEU A 251 8.01 -1.40 -11.17
CA LEU A 251 8.19 -0.89 -9.82
C LEU A 251 8.86 -1.98 -8.99
N SER A 252 10.10 -1.78 -8.54
CA SER A 252 10.85 -2.75 -7.75
C SER A 252 11.68 -2.06 -6.67
N TYR A 253 11.68 -2.59 -5.44
CA TYR A 253 12.41 -2.04 -4.29
C TYR A 253 12.14 -0.55 -4.08
N ILE A 254 10.87 -0.23 -3.81
CA ILE A 254 10.40 1.14 -3.61
C ILE A 254 9.79 1.30 -2.23
N ARG A 255 10.10 2.42 -1.58
CA ARG A 255 9.41 2.92 -0.40
C ARG A 255 8.51 4.08 -0.78
N ILE A 256 7.25 4.03 -0.36
CA ILE A 256 6.28 5.12 -0.49
C ILE A 256 5.85 5.49 0.93
N GLU A 257 6.36 6.61 1.42
CA GLU A 257 6.27 7.01 2.81
C GLU A 257 5.41 8.27 2.93
N PHE A 258 4.46 8.27 3.87
CA PHE A 258 3.57 9.40 4.12
C PHE A 258 2.66 9.88 2.96
N PRO A 259 2.22 9.02 2.00
CA PRO A 259 1.28 9.42 0.95
C PRO A 259 -0.16 9.51 1.53
N GLY A 260 -1.19 9.67 0.68
CA GLY A 260 -2.58 9.63 1.15
C GLY A 260 -3.20 11.01 1.40
N ILE A 261 -2.81 12.06 0.68
CA ILE A 261 -3.37 13.40 0.92
C ILE A 261 -4.81 13.49 0.41
N ALA A 262 -5.72 13.93 1.29
CA ALA A 262 -7.10 14.21 0.93
C ALA A 262 -7.17 15.32 -0.12
N PHE A 263 -7.70 15.04 -1.31
CA PHE A 263 -8.03 16.07 -2.30
C PHE A 263 -9.32 16.80 -1.89
N GLN A 264 -10.33 16.02 -1.51
CA GLN A 264 -11.56 16.44 -0.82
C GLN A 264 -11.79 15.49 0.36
N PRO A 265 -12.71 15.81 1.30
CA PRO A 265 -13.08 14.86 2.35
C PRO A 265 -13.51 13.52 1.74
N ASP A 266 -12.90 12.42 2.21
CA ASP A 266 -13.14 11.05 1.75
C ASP A 266 -12.84 10.83 0.24
N LYS A 267 -11.83 11.56 -0.26
CA LYS A 267 -11.34 11.53 -1.66
C LYS A 267 -9.83 11.76 -1.68
N GLU A 268 -9.07 10.79 -1.19
CA GLU A 268 -7.62 10.83 -1.09
C GLU A 268 -6.95 10.42 -2.40
N ILE A 269 -5.75 10.95 -2.66
CA ILE A 269 -4.79 10.29 -3.55
C ILE A 269 -4.03 9.32 -2.63
N ASN A 270 -4.14 8.02 -2.91
CA ASN A 270 -3.68 6.94 -2.03
C ASN A 270 -2.19 6.62 -2.19
N GLY A 271 -1.70 5.59 -1.50
CA GLY A 271 -0.28 5.22 -1.48
C GLY A 271 0.26 4.79 -2.85
N LEU A 272 0.02 3.53 -3.20
CA LEU A 272 0.18 3.03 -4.56
C LEU A 272 -1.21 2.73 -5.12
N THR A 273 -1.66 3.57 -6.05
CA THR A 273 -2.92 3.40 -6.74
C THR A 273 -2.68 2.80 -8.12
N LEU A 274 -3.42 1.74 -8.45
CA LEU A 274 -3.27 0.98 -9.69
C LEU A 274 -4.61 0.91 -10.43
N GLY A 275 -4.70 1.56 -11.59
CA GLY A 275 -5.91 1.64 -12.40
C GLY A 275 -5.78 0.92 -13.74
N GLY A 276 -6.44 -0.21 -13.93
CA GLY A 276 -6.45 -0.95 -15.20
C GLY A 276 -5.06 -1.34 -15.69
N VAL A 277 -4.14 -1.70 -14.80
CA VAL A 277 -2.77 -2.09 -15.16
C VAL A 277 -2.75 -3.45 -15.85
N GLY A 278 -2.03 -3.56 -16.98
CA GLY A 278 -1.94 -4.80 -17.75
C GLY A 278 -0.99 -5.84 -17.14
N SER A 279 -1.18 -7.10 -17.54
CA SER A 279 -0.45 -8.28 -17.04
C SER A 279 1.07 -8.27 -17.28
N LYS A 280 1.59 -7.36 -18.12
CA LYS A 280 3.04 -7.17 -18.32
C LYS A 280 3.62 -6.06 -17.45
N THR A 281 2.81 -5.40 -16.62
CA THR A 281 3.31 -4.48 -15.59
C THR A 281 3.93 -5.31 -14.47
N GLN A 282 5.13 -4.95 -14.02
CA GLN A 282 5.83 -5.68 -12.96
C GLN A 282 5.89 -4.83 -11.70
N ILE A 283 5.44 -5.38 -10.59
CA ILE A 283 5.43 -4.72 -9.30
C ILE A 283 5.94 -5.72 -8.27
N ASP A 284 7.07 -5.41 -7.62
CA ASP A 284 7.68 -6.26 -6.61
C ASP A 284 8.36 -5.40 -5.53
N HIS A 285 8.49 -5.92 -4.31
CA HIS A 285 9.17 -5.24 -3.19
C HIS A 285 8.78 -3.77 -3.02
N ILE A 286 7.49 -3.54 -2.78
CA ILE A 286 6.96 -2.21 -2.45
C ILE A 286 6.64 -2.16 -0.97
N GLN A 287 7.11 -1.11 -0.31
CA GLN A 287 6.69 -0.76 1.04
C GLN A 287 5.90 0.53 0.97
N VAL A 288 4.66 0.51 1.46
CA VAL A 288 3.89 1.72 1.71
C VAL A 288 3.75 1.88 3.23
N SER A 289 4.02 3.07 3.74
CA SER A 289 3.98 3.35 5.18
C SER A 289 3.40 4.72 5.47
N TYR A 290 2.67 4.83 6.59
CA TYR A 290 2.02 6.05 7.03
C TYR A 290 1.11 6.67 5.95
N CYS A 291 0.40 5.84 5.18
CA CYS A 291 -0.60 6.34 4.24
C CYS A 291 -1.74 7.01 5.00
N GLY A 292 -2.27 8.11 4.46
CA GLY A 292 -3.44 8.79 5.01
C GLY A 292 -4.76 8.06 4.81
N ASP A 293 -4.79 7.12 3.86
CA ASP A 293 -5.93 6.25 3.60
C ASP A 293 -5.42 4.89 3.07
N ASP A 294 -5.81 4.45 1.87
CA ASP A 294 -5.42 3.14 1.34
C ASP A 294 -3.94 3.08 0.99
N SER A 295 -3.21 2.11 1.57
CA SER A 295 -1.80 1.90 1.23
C SER A 295 -1.64 1.37 -0.20
N TYR A 296 -2.52 0.47 -0.60
CA TYR A 296 -2.62 -0.05 -1.96
C TYR A 296 -4.08 0.02 -2.37
N GLU A 297 -4.34 0.65 -3.51
CA GLU A 297 -5.69 0.78 -4.06
C GLU A 297 -5.68 0.25 -5.49
N TRP A 298 -6.61 -0.65 -5.77
CA TRP A 298 -6.69 -1.33 -7.06
C TRP A 298 -8.05 -1.08 -7.70
N PHE A 299 -8.00 -0.57 -8.92
CA PHE A 299 -9.15 -0.47 -9.79
C PHE A 299 -8.89 -1.28 -11.06
N GLY A 300 -9.73 -2.26 -11.37
CA GLY A 300 -9.50 -3.13 -12.54
C GLY A 300 -10.53 -4.23 -12.63
#